data_AF-A0A6A5GLL2-F1
#
_entry.id   AF-A0A6A5GLL2-F1
#
_cell.length_a   1.000
_cell.length_b   1.000
_cell.length_c   1.000
_cell.angle_alpha   90.00
_cell.angle_beta   90.00
_cell.angle_gamma   90.00
#
_symmetry.space_group_name_H-M   'P 1'
#
loop_
_entity.id
_entity.type
_entity.pdbx_description
1 polymer ?
#
loop_
_entity_poly.entity_id
_entity_poly.type
_entity_poly.pdbx_seq_one_letter_code
_entity_poly.pdbx_strand_id
1 'polypeptide(L)'
;MRVRRRFPSMESLVTEGFLYRDELEKMYKCETMYNKYWLPTHWANQLVHKAMFETKNVDSVQSMNSVLMNIKDFRQSMEMLTKYDWVPIPIAYPQVVFLAVRVYFIICLISRQYLLSAPPTEAQSIVPIMTILQFVFFVGWMKVAEALLNPLGEDDDDFECNWLIDRNMSTGIEIVDTCHDSCPPLKLEEPDDEKGTMYWCHPTKNGSQAPPTAVAISQHKNPFAKVLNMVHPTTPESSPPSYRLDVPKQ
;
A
#
# COMPACT_ATOMS: atom_id res chain seq x y z
N MET A 1 0.95 4.04 17.71
CA MET A 1 1.17 3.39 19.03
C MET A 1 1.01 1.87 18.98
N ARG A 2 0.08 1.35 18.16
CA ARG A 2 -0.15 -0.10 17.97
C ARG A 2 1.12 -0.93 17.67
N VAL A 3 1.98 -0.45 16.76
CA VAL A 3 3.24 -1.13 16.41
C VAL A 3 4.22 -1.17 17.59
N ARG A 4 4.31 -0.10 18.38
CA ARG A 4 5.17 -0.05 19.57
C ARG A 4 4.68 -0.99 20.67
N ARG A 5 3.36 -1.19 20.80
CA ARG A 5 2.80 -2.20 21.72
C ARG A 5 3.10 -3.62 21.26
N ARG A 6 3.10 -3.87 19.95
CA ARG A 6 3.50 -5.17 19.38
C ARG A 6 4.99 -5.45 19.55
N PHE A 7 5.84 -4.44 19.35
CA PHE A 7 7.30 -4.54 19.46
C PHE A 7 7.84 -3.61 20.56
N PRO A 8 7.64 -3.94 21.85
CA PRO A 8 8.06 -3.08 22.94
C PRO A 8 9.59 -3.03 23.12
N SER A 9 10.28 -4.11 22.77
CA SER A 9 11.74 -4.23 22.85
C SER A 9 12.34 -4.72 21.53
N MET A 10 13.63 -4.47 21.31
CA MET A 10 14.35 -5.00 20.15
C MET A 10 14.42 -6.54 20.19
N GLU A 11 14.38 -7.17 21.37
CA GLU A 11 14.27 -8.62 21.51
C GLU A 11 12.92 -9.18 21.02
N SER A 12 11.86 -8.36 21.08
CA SER A 12 10.55 -8.74 20.55
C SER A 12 10.63 -8.94 19.03
N LEU A 13 11.43 -8.12 18.32
CA LEU A 13 11.66 -8.28 16.89
C LEU A 13 12.38 -9.59 16.55
N VAL A 14 13.26 -10.08 17.42
CA VAL A 14 13.89 -11.39 17.23
C VAL A 14 12.91 -12.53 17.49
N THR A 15 12.08 -12.40 18.52
CA THR A 15 11.06 -13.40 18.87
C THR A 15 10.02 -13.56 17.76
N GLU A 16 9.66 -12.46 17.11
CA GLU A 16 8.72 -12.41 15.98
C GLU A 16 9.38 -12.75 14.63
N GLY A 17 10.69 -13.01 14.59
CA GLY A 17 11.39 -13.45 13.39
C GLY A 17 11.81 -12.35 12.40
N PHE A 18 11.73 -11.07 12.79
CA PHE A 18 12.19 -9.95 11.96
C PHE A 18 13.71 -9.73 12.01
N LEU A 19 14.38 -10.18 13.07
CA LEU A 19 15.82 -10.11 13.24
C LEU A 19 16.38 -11.44 13.72
N TYR A 20 17.59 -11.77 13.28
CA TYR A 20 18.37 -12.83 13.90
C TYR A 20 19.10 -12.33 15.16
N ARG A 21 19.50 -13.27 16.03
CA ARG A 21 20.21 -12.96 17.28
C ARG A 21 21.58 -12.31 17.02
N ASP A 22 22.30 -12.76 16.00
CA ASP A 22 23.61 -12.21 15.63
C ASP A 22 23.50 -10.81 15.00
N GLU A 23 22.43 -10.55 14.25
CA GLU A 23 22.10 -9.21 13.74
C GLU A 23 21.82 -8.25 14.90
N LEU A 24 21.03 -8.69 15.88
CA LEU A 24 20.75 -7.91 17.08
C LEU A 24 22.04 -7.55 17.84
N GLU A 25 22.95 -8.50 18.01
CA GLU A 25 24.26 -8.24 18.63
C GLU A 25 25.07 -7.21 17.85
N LYS A 26 25.08 -7.27 16.50
CA LYS A 26 25.73 -6.26 15.66
C LYS A 26 25.09 -4.88 15.82
N MET A 27 23.76 -4.81 15.96
CA MET A 27 23.09 -3.54 16.24
C MET A 27 23.51 -2.95 17.57
N TYR A 28 23.69 -3.77 18.61
CA TYR A 28 24.12 -3.30 19.93
C TYR A 28 25.59 -2.83 19.92
N LYS A 29 26.47 -3.53 19.20
CA LYS A 29 27.89 -3.13 19.05
C LYS A 29 28.08 -1.78 18.35
N CYS A 30 27.08 -1.30 17.60
CA CYS A 30 27.10 0.04 17.04
C CYS A 30 26.90 1.09 18.13
N GLU A 31 27.98 1.76 18.54
CA GLU A 31 27.96 2.84 19.53
C GLU A 31 27.42 4.12 18.92
N THR A 32 26.10 4.27 18.92
CA THR A 32 25.41 5.50 18.52
C THR A 32 24.33 5.84 19.52
N MET A 33 24.20 7.13 19.86
CA MET A 33 23.16 7.61 20.78
C MET A 33 21.81 7.82 20.09
N TYR A 34 21.78 7.78 18.76
CA TYR A 34 20.60 8.02 17.95
C TYR A 34 19.89 6.70 17.56
N ASN A 35 18.66 6.82 17.05
CA ASN A 35 17.89 5.67 16.58
C ASN A 35 18.61 4.96 15.42
N LYS A 36 18.69 3.63 15.50
CA LYS A 36 19.46 2.75 14.61
C LYS A 36 18.64 2.17 13.45
N TYR A 37 17.48 2.74 13.14
CA TYR A 37 16.61 2.28 12.04
C TYR A 37 17.29 2.28 10.66
N TRP A 38 18.36 3.08 10.48
CA TRP A 38 19.13 3.17 9.23
C TRP A 38 20.05 1.96 8.99
N LEU A 39 20.34 1.18 10.04
CA LEU A 39 21.37 0.15 10.02
C LEU A 39 21.01 -1.04 9.11
N PRO A 40 19.77 -1.58 9.13
CA PRO A 40 19.35 -2.59 8.16
C PRO A 40 19.44 -2.12 6.70
N THR A 41 19.09 -0.86 6.43
CA THR A 41 19.25 -0.28 5.08
C THR A 41 20.72 -0.21 4.66
N HIS A 42 21.61 0.11 5.59
CA HIS A 42 23.05 0.08 5.32
C HIS A 42 23.53 -1.35 5.00
N TRP A 43 23.08 -2.35 5.77
CA TRP A 43 23.41 -3.76 5.50
C TRP A 43 22.87 -4.24 4.15
N ALA A 44 21.65 -3.84 3.77
CA ALA A 44 21.09 -4.15 2.46
C ALA A 44 21.96 -3.60 1.32
N ASN A 45 22.44 -2.36 1.42
CA ASN A 45 23.38 -1.80 0.43
C ASN A 45 24.68 -2.61 0.36
N GLN A 46 25.25 -3.01 1.50
CA GLN A 46 26.45 -3.85 1.54
C GLN A 46 26.21 -5.22 0.92
N LEU A 47 25.03 -5.82 1.14
CA LEU A 47 24.67 -7.10 0.55
C LEU A 47 24.58 -7.03 -0.98
N VAL A 48 24.03 -5.93 -1.52
CA VAL A 48 24.01 -5.68 -2.98
C VAL A 48 25.42 -5.57 -3.56
N HIS A 49 26.32 -4.85 -2.87
CA HIS A 49 27.73 -4.78 -3.28
C HIS A 49 28.39 -6.16 -3.31
N LYS A 50 28.19 -6.96 -2.26
CA LYS A 50 28.71 -8.34 -2.21
C LYS A 50 28.09 -9.22 -3.30
N ALA A 51 26.80 -9.07 -3.58
CA ALA A 51 26.11 -9.83 -4.61
C ALA A 51 26.69 -9.61 -6.02
N MET A 52 27.17 -8.38 -6.30
CA MET A 52 27.83 -8.03 -7.56
C MET A 52 29.27 -8.56 -7.62
N PHE A 53 30.08 -8.25 -6.61
CA PHE A 53 31.53 -8.46 -6.68
C PHE A 53 32.00 -9.83 -6.18
N GLU A 54 31.29 -10.44 -5.23
CA GLU A 54 31.69 -11.70 -4.60
C GLU A 54 30.90 -12.88 -5.17
N THR A 55 29.56 -12.82 -5.15
CA THR A 55 28.73 -13.98 -5.54
C THR A 55 28.39 -14.01 -7.03
N LYS A 56 28.55 -12.88 -7.75
CA LYS A 56 28.16 -12.72 -9.16
C LYS A 56 26.70 -13.10 -9.43
N ASN A 57 25.81 -12.90 -8.46
CA ASN A 57 24.36 -13.09 -8.62
C ASN A 57 23.72 -11.93 -9.40
N VAL A 58 24.45 -10.83 -9.58
CA VAL A 58 24.01 -9.67 -10.35
C VAL A 58 24.94 -9.54 -11.56
N ASP A 59 24.39 -9.77 -12.75
CA ASP A 59 25.19 -9.82 -13.97
C ASP A 59 25.56 -8.44 -14.53
N SER A 60 24.81 -7.40 -14.17
CA SER A 60 24.98 -6.06 -14.74
C SER A 60 25.06 -4.95 -13.70
N VAL A 61 25.97 -3.99 -13.95
CA VAL A 61 26.13 -2.79 -13.13
C VAL A 61 24.87 -1.93 -13.14
N GLN A 62 24.13 -1.94 -14.26
CA GLN A 62 22.85 -1.27 -14.40
C GLN A 62 21.80 -1.87 -13.43
N SER A 63 21.69 -3.20 -13.37
CA SER A 63 20.79 -3.89 -12.43
C SER A 63 21.14 -3.55 -10.98
N MET A 64 22.44 -3.54 -10.64
CA MET A 64 22.90 -3.14 -9.30
C MET A 64 22.47 -1.71 -8.95
N ASN A 65 22.71 -0.76 -9.86
CA ASN A 65 22.31 0.65 -9.67
C ASN A 65 20.79 0.79 -9.49
N SER A 66 19.99 0.05 -10.27
CA SER A 66 18.54 0.03 -10.11
C SER A 66 18.11 -0.46 -8.72
N VAL A 67 18.72 -1.53 -8.21
CA VAL A 67 18.42 -2.03 -6.85
C VAL A 67 18.81 -0.99 -5.78
N LEU A 68 20.01 -0.40 -5.89
CA LEU A 68 20.47 0.63 -4.95
C LEU A 68 19.56 1.87 -4.95
N MET A 69 19.03 2.27 -6.12
CA MET A 69 18.05 3.36 -6.20
C MET A 69 16.74 3.01 -5.49
N ASN A 70 16.21 1.79 -5.68
CA ASN A 70 15.00 1.36 -4.96
C ASN A 70 15.22 1.32 -3.44
N ILE A 71 16.38 0.87 -2.97
CA ILE A 71 16.74 0.90 -1.54
C ILE A 71 16.81 2.34 -1.01
N LYS A 72 17.37 3.25 -1.81
CA LYS A 72 17.44 4.68 -1.47
C LYS A 72 16.04 5.29 -1.36
N ASP A 73 15.15 5.00 -2.31
CA ASP A 73 13.78 5.53 -2.31
C ASP A 73 13.00 5.00 -1.11
N PHE A 74 13.11 3.71 -0.78
CA PHE A 74 12.56 3.14 0.44
C PHE A 74 13.08 3.85 1.70
N ARG A 75 14.39 4.11 1.78
CA ARG A 75 15.00 4.86 2.90
C ARG A 75 14.43 6.28 3.00
N GLN A 76 14.19 6.95 1.87
CA GLN A 76 13.61 8.29 1.85
C GLN A 76 12.16 8.29 2.36
N SER A 77 11.36 7.28 2.03
CA SER A 77 10.01 7.11 2.57
C SER A 77 10.02 6.94 4.09
N MET A 78 10.94 6.12 4.63
CA MET A 78 11.10 5.97 6.10
C MET A 78 11.57 7.26 6.77
N GLU A 79 12.48 8.01 6.13
CA GLU A 79 12.93 9.31 6.63
C GLU A 79 11.78 10.32 6.67
N MET A 80 10.92 10.33 5.65
CA MET A 80 9.73 11.17 5.62
C MET A 80 8.81 10.88 6.81
N LEU A 81 8.56 9.59 7.10
CA LEU A 81 7.77 9.18 8.26
C LEU A 81 8.37 9.69 9.57
N THR A 82 9.68 9.58 9.73
CA THR A 82 10.40 10.05 10.92
C THR A 82 10.32 11.58 11.05
N LYS A 83 10.33 12.32 9.93
CA LYS A 83 10.18 13.78 9.94
C LYS A 83 8.79 14.22 10.41
N TYR A 84 7.73 13.55 9.97
CA TYR A 84 6.37 13.83 10.41
C TYR A 84 6.17 13.56 11.91
N ASP A 85 6.82 12.54 12.45
CA ASP A 85 6.81 12.24 13.89
C ASP A 85 7.67 13.24 14.69
N TRP A 86 8.84 13.62 14.16
CA TRP A 86 9.78 14.50 14.86
C TRP A 86 9.31 15.96 14.93
N VAL A 87 8.69 16.47 13.87
CA VAL A 87 8.24 17.87 13.78
C VAL A 87 6.72 17.92 13.66
N PRO A 88 5.98 17.84 14.78
CA PRO A 88 4.54 17.99 14.76
C PRO A 88 4.13 19.43 14.49
N ILE A 89 2.84 19.62 14.14
CA ILE A 89 2.24 20.95 14.00
C ILE A 89 2.45 21.76 15.29
N PRO A 90 2.81 23.06 15.21
CA PRO A 90 2.99 23.89 16.40
C PRO A 90 1.79 23.80 17.34
N ILE A 91 2.06 23.45 18.59
CA ILE A 91 1.03 23.15 19.61
C ILE A 91 0.04 24.31 19.81
N ALA A 92 0.51 25.56 19.66
CA ALA A 92 -0.33 26.74 19.73
C ALA A 92 -1.48 26.75 18.70
N TYR A 93 -1.28 26.15 17.53
CA TYR A 93 -2.26 26.21 16.44
C TYR A 93 -3.53 25.39 16.76
N PRO A 94 -3.47 24.08 17.07
CA PRO A 94 -4.65 23.34 17.54
C PRO A 94 -5.28 23.96 18.80
N GLN A 95 -4.46 24.47 19.72
CA GLN A 95 -4.95 25.10 20.96
C GLN A 95 -5.84 26.31 20.69
N VAL A 96 -5.42 27.22 19.80
CA VAL A 96 -6.20 28.41 19.44
C VAL A 96 -7.52 28.01 18.77
N VAL A 97 -7.49 27.03 17.86
CA VAL A 97 -8.70 26.53 17.19
C VAL A 97 -9.67 25.90 18.20
N PHE A 98 -9.18 25.02 19.07
CA PHE A 98 -10.00 24.37 20.09
C PHE A 98 -10.59 25.38 21.09
N LEU A 99 -9.81 26.37 21.51
CA LEU A 99 -10.28 27.42 22.39
C LEU A 99 -11.38 28.25 21.71
N ALA A 100 -11.17 28.68 20.47
CA ALA A 100 -12.11 29.50 19.73
C ALA A 100 -13.48 28.81 19.55
N VAL A 101 -13.48 27.53 19.13
CA VAL A 101 -14.71 26.74 18.96
C VAL A 101 -15.41 26.54 20.30
N ARG A 102 -14.68 26.21 21.37
CA ARG A 102 -15.26 26.01 22.71
C ARG A 102 -15.85 27.29 23.29
N VAL A 103 -15.14 28.42 23.21
CA VAL A 103 -15.62 29.72 23.70
C VAL A 103 -16.84 30.18 22.92
N TYR A 104 -16.86 30.00 21.59
CA TYR A 104 -18.02 30.30 20.76
C TYR A 104 -19.27 29.55 21.26
N PHE A 105 -19.16 28.25 21.55
CA PHE A 105 -20.29 27.47 22.03
C PHE A 105 -20.65 27.74 23.50
N ILE A 106 -19.71 28.10 24.37
CA ILE A 106 -20.01 28.59 25.72
C ILE A 106 -20.89 29.84 25.65
N ILE A 107 -20.55 30.79 24.77
CA ILE A 107 -21.35 32.00 24.56
C ILE A 107 -22.72 31.64 23.97
N CYS A 108 -22.79 30.72 23.00
CA CYS A 108 -24.06 30.26 22.42
C CYS A 108 -24.97 29.59 23.46
N LEU A 109 -24.40 28.82 24.41
CA LEU A 109 -25.15 28.19 25.49
C LEU A 109 -25.85 29.19 26.40
N ILE A 110 -25.30 30.40 26.57
CA ILE A 110 -25.93 31.45 27.40
C ILE A 110 -26.85 32.33 26.53
N SER A 111 -26.36 32.78 25.38
CA SER A 111 -27.05 33.78 24.54
C SER A 111 -28.27 33.25 23.80
N ARG A 112 -28.33 31.94 23.52
CA ARG A 112 -29.42 31.33 22.75
C ARG A 112 -30.41 30.54 23.61
N GLN A 113 -30.50 30.86 24.89
CA GLN A 113 -31.53 30.35 25.78
C GLN A 113 -32.87 31.03 25.49
N TYR A 114 -33.95 30.26 25.47
CA TYR A 114 -35.30 30.81 25.36
C TYR A 114 -35.72 31.37 26.73
N LEU A 115 -35.97 32.68 26.79
CA LEU A 115 -36.47 33.33 28.00
C LEU A 115 -37.98 33.13 28.10
N LEU A 116 -38.47 32.49 29.18
CA LEU A 116 -39.90 32.24 29.44
C LEU A 116 -40.76 33.52 29.53
N SER A 117 -40.14 34.70 29.57
CA SER A 117 -40.83 35.98 29.76
C SER A 117 -41.24 36.68 28.46
N ALA A 118 -40.90 36.14 27.29
CA ALA A 118 -41.30 36.69 25.98
C ALA A 118 -42.60 36.03 25.48
N PRO A 119 -43.52 36.77 24.83
CA PRO A 119 -44.72 36.17 24.26
C PRO A 119 -44.33 35.03 23.31
N PRO A 120 -45.03 33.88 23.35
CA PRO A 120 -44.66 32.72 22.54
C PRO A 120 -44.76 33.10 21.07
N THR A 121 -43.63 33.38 20.45
CA THR A 121 -43.56 33.43 19.00
C THR A 121 -43.77 32.00 18.52
N GLU A 122 -44.63 31.78 17.53
CA GLU A 122 -45.01 30.47 16.93
C GLU A 122 -43.81 29.56 16.55
N ALA A 123 -42.58 30.10 16.53
CA ALA A 123 -41.33 29.42 16.22
C ALA A 123 -40.44 29.06 17.44
N GLN A 124 -40.95 29.17 18.67
CA GLN A 124 -40.19 28.77 19.87
C GLN A 124 -40.22 27.24 20.06
N SER A 125 -39.31 26.55 19.40
CA SER A 125 -39.02 25.15 19.75
C SER A 125 -38.35 25.11 21.13
N ILE A 126 -38.88 24.29 22.05
CA ILE A 126 -38.27 24.04 23.38
C ILE A 126 -36.81 23.58 23.25
N VAL A 127 -36.47 22.96 22.11
CA VAL A 127 -35.13 22.49 21.77
C VAL A 127 -34.51 23.39 20.70
N PRO A 128 -33.31 23.96 20.90
CA PRO A 128 -32.69 24.86 19.93
C PRO A 128 -32.07 24.07 18.75
N ILE A 129 -32.90 23.53 17.85
CA ILE A 129 -32.50 22.64 16.74
C ILE A 129 -31.41 23.26 15.86
N MET A 130 -31.52 24.54 15.51
CA MET A 130 -30.52 25.21 14.66
C MET A 130 -29.15 25.34 15.36
N THR A 131 -29.13 25.57 16.67
CA THR A 131 -27.89 25.64 17.45
C THR A 131 -27.26 24.25 17.60
N ILE A 132 -28.06 23.19 17.72
CA ILE A 132 -27.59 21.80 17.74
C ILE A 132 -26.94 21.44 16.40
N LEU A 133 -27.58 21.78 15.27
CA LEU A 133 -27.00 21.54 13.95
C LEU A 133 -25.65 22.29 13.79
N GLN A 134 -25.59 23.57 14.19
CA GLN A 134 -24.33 24.32 14.18
C GLN A 134 -23.27 23.67 15.06
N PHE A 135 -23.63 23.18 16.24
CA PHE A 135 -22.72 22.44 17.11
C PHE A 135 -22.14 21.21 16.41
N VAL A 136 -22.99 20.38 15.81
CA VAL A 136 -22.56 19.19 15.08
C VAL A 136 -21.59 19.54 13.95
N PHE A 137 -21.88 20.58 13.16
CA PHE A 137 -20.98 20.97 12.06
C PHE A 137 -19.63 21.50 12.54
N PHE A 138 -19.60 22.46 13.48
CA PHE A 138 -18.34 23.07 13.90
C PHE A 138 -17.51 22.16 14.81
N VAL A 139 -18.14 21.48 15.77
CA VAL A 139 -17.44 20.53 16.64
C VAL A 139 -17.06 19.27 15.88
N GLY A 140 -17.93 18.78 14.99
CA GLY A 140 -17.61 17.67 14.10
C GLY A 140 -16.42 17.98 13.20
N TRP A 141 -16.40 19.17 12.57
CA TRP A 141 -15.26 19.56 11.73
C TRP A 141 -13.96 19.71 12.53
N MET A 142 -14.03 20.28 13.74
CA MET A 142 -12.89 20.31 14.67
C MET A 142 -12.41 18.90 15.04
N LYS A 143 -13.32 17.95 15.26
CA LYS A 143 -13.01 16.57 15.59
C LYS A 143 -12.36 15.80 14.44
N VAL A 144 -12.74 16.08 13.20
CA VAL A 144 -12.05 15.54 12.01
C VAL A 144 -10.58 15.98 11.99
N ALA A 145 -10.31 17.26 12.26
CA ALA A 145 -8.94 17.76 12.32
C ALA A 145 -8.13 17.16 13.50
N GLU A 146 -8.79 16.88 14.62
CA GLU A 146 -8.19 16.21 15.79
C GLU A 146 -7.79 14.76 15.46
N ALA A 147 -8.68 13.99 14.82
CA ALA A 147 -8.41 12.61 14.42
C ALA A 147 -7.23 12.51 13.43
N LEU A 148 -7.16 13.44 12.46
CA LEU A 148 -6.08 13.44 11.45
C LEU A 148 -4.72 13.94 11.98
N LEU A 149 -4.64 14.41 13.23
CA LEU A 149 -3.42 14.97 13.79
C LEU A 149 -2.36 13.89 14.03
N ASN A 150 -2.78 12.65 14.34
CA ASN A 150 -1.89 11.52 14.53
C ASN A 150 -2.46 10.24 13.88
N PRO A 151 -2.29 10.06 12.56
CA PRO A 151 -2.84 8.91 11.82
C PRO A 151 -2.15 7.58 12.13
N LEU A 152 -1.13 7.58 13.00
CA LEU A 152 -0.38 6.41 13.46
C LEU A 152 -0.78 6.01 14.89
N GLY A 153 -1.91 6.51 15.38
CA GLY A 153 -2.41 6.31 16.73
C GLY A 153 -2.95 4.91 17.00
N GLU A 154 -4.09 4.86 17.68
CA GLU A 154 -4.87 3.63 17.89
C GLU A 154 -6.36 3.82 17.60
N ASP A 155 -6.75 4.94 16.99
CA ASP A 155 -8.14 5.23 16.64
C ASP A 155 -8.62 4.34 15.49
N ASP A 156 -9.93 4.19 15.34
CA ASP A 156 -10.52 3.27 14.34
C ASP A 156 -10.18 3.67 12.89
N ASP A 157 -9.98 4.96 12.64
CA ASP A 157 -9.66 5.53 11.32
C ASP A 157 -8.14 5.66 11.06
N ASP A 158 -7.30 5.23 12.01
CA ASP A 158 -5.83 5.27 11.86
C ASP A 158 -5.31 4.19 10.91
N PHE A 159 -4.07 4.35 10.44
CA PHE A 159 -3.45 3.36 9.59
C PHE A 159 -3.25 2.01 10.30
N GLU A 160 -3.67 0.92 9.63
CA GLU A 160 -3.43 -0.46 10.07
C GLU A 160 -1.98 -0.90 9.81
N CYS A 161 -1.02 -0.28 10.52
CA CYS A 161 0.40 -0.50 10.32
C CYS A 161 0.84 -1.95 10.58
N ASN A 162 0.24 -2.65 11.55
CA ASN A 162 0.58 -4.05 11.83
C ASN A 162 0.26 -4.95 10.64
N TRP A 163 -0.94 -4.79 10.05
CA TRP A 163 -1.32 -5.52 8.85
C TRP A 163 -0.39 -5.20 7.69
N LEU A 164 -0.01 -3.93 7.51
CA LEU A 164 0.90 -3.53 6.43
C LEU A 164 2.28 -4.18 6.57
N ILE A 165 2.81 -4.27 7.79
CA ILE A 165 4.08 -4.95 8.08
C ILE A 165 3.98 -6.44 7.71
N ASP A 166 2.95 -7.14 8.20
CA ASP A 166 2.80 -8.58 7.99
C ASP A 166 2.59 -8.90 6.50
N ARG A 167 1.74 -8.12 5.82
CA ARG A 167 1.50 -8.25 4.38
C ARG A 167 2.79 -8.05 3.59
N ASN A 168 3.52 -6.97 3.86
CA ASN A 168 4.74 -6.65 3.12
C ASN A 168 5.83 -7.70 3.34
N MET A 169 5.97 -8.22 4.57
CA MET A 169 6.94 -9.26 4.87
C MET A 169 6.59 -10.58 4.16
N SER A 170 5.34 -11.03 4.28
CA SER A 170 4.88 -12.27 3.65
C SER A 170 4.97 -12.20 2.12
N THR A 171 4.45 -11.12 1.51
CA THR A 171 4.49 -10.95 0.05
C THR A 171 5.93 -10.76 -0.45
N GLY A 172 6.75 -9.99 0.27
CA GLY A 172 8.14 -9.74 -0.11
C GLY A 172 8.98 -11.01 -0.17
N ILE A 173 8.84 -11.89 0.84
CA ILE A 173 9.52 -13.19 0.86
C ILE A 173 9.00 -14.09 -0.27
N GLU A 174 7.69 -14.20 -0.44
CA GLU A 174 7.08 -15.06 -1.46
C GLU A 174 7.53 -14.70 -2.88
N ILE A 175 7.68 -13.41 -3.18
CA ILE A 175 8.17 -12.91 -4.48
C ILE A 175 9.59 -13.41 -4.78
N VAL A 176 10.47 -13.36 -3.79
CA VAL A 176 11.90 -13.66 -3.99
C VAL A 176 12.27 -15.13 -3.73
N ASP A 177 11.38 -15.91 -3.12
CA ASP A 177 11.58 -17.32 -2.81
C ASP A 177 10.77 -18.21 -3.77
N THR A 178 9.52 -18.54 -3.42
CA THR A 178 8.66 -19.46 -4.18
C THR A 178 8.39 -18.98 -5.61
N CYS A 179 8.23 -17.67 -5.81
CA CYS A 179 7.91 -17.09 -7.11
C CYS A 179 9.15 -16.74 -7.95
N HIS A 180 10.36 -16.95 -7.43
CA HIS A 180 11.59 -16.63 -8.16
C HIS A 180 11.74 -17.49 -9.41
N ASP A 181 11.89 -16.86 -10.58
CA ASP A 181 12.02 -17.50 -11.89
C ASP A 181 10.90 -18.52 -12.22
N SER A 182 9.75 -18.37 -11.55
CA SER A 182 8.58 -19.21 -11.72
C SER A 182 7.55 -18.45 -12.56
N CYS A 183 7.28 -18.94 -13.76
CA CYS A 183 6.28 -18.39 -14.66
C CYS A 183 5.38 -19.52 -15.17
N PRO A 184 4.06 -19.30 -15.32
CA PRO A 184 3.19 -20.24 -16.00
C PRO A 184 3.73 -20.60 -17.38
N PRO A 185 3.51 -21.85 -17.86
CA PRO A 185 3.97 -22.26 -19.17
C PRO A 185 3.37 -21.35 -20.24
N LEU A 186 4.22 -20.89 -21.16
CA LEU A 186 3.79 -20.11 -22.31
C LEU A 186 2.86 -20.97 -23.17
N LYS A 187 1.61 -20.53 -23.30
CA LYS A 187 0.62 -21.12 -24.20
C LYS A 187 0.32 -20.11 -25.29
N LEU A 188 0.17 -20.61 -26.52
CA LEU A 188 -0.49 -19.84 -27.56
C LEU A 188 -1.91 -19.58 -27.07
N GLU A 189 -2.31 -18.32 -27.10
CA GLU A 189 -3.66 -17.96 -26.72
C GLU A 189 -4.63 -18.65 -27.68
N GLU A 190 -5.61 -19.38 -27.12
CA GLU A 190 -6.65 -20.00 -27.92
C GLU A 190 -7.65 -18.91 -28.33
N PRO A 191 -8.08 -18.89 -29.61
CA PRO A 191 -9.09 -17.94 -30.03
C PRO A 191 -10.41 -18.16 -29.28
N ASP A 192 -10.98 -17.07 -28.77
CA ASP A 192 -12.19 -17.09 -27.94
C ASP A 192 -13.44 -17.52 -28.72
N ASP A 193 -13.40 -17.37 -30.05
CA ASP A 193 -14.48 -17.74 -30.97
C ASP A 193 -14.06 -18.84 -31.96
N GLU A 194 -15.03 -19.61 -32.45
CA GLU A 194 -14.88 -20.60 -33.55
C GLU A 194 -14.26 -20.00 -34.83
N LYS A 195 -14.32 -18.67 -34.97
CA LYS A 195 -13.73 -17.91 -36.09
C LYS A 195 -12.24 -17.66 -35.95
N GLY A 196 -11.59 -18.11 -34.88
CA GLY A 196 -10.16 -17.86 -34.69
C GLY A 196 -9.86 -16.43 -34.20
N THR A 197 -10.84 -15.74 -33.62
CA THR A 197 -10.71 -14.32 -33.23
C THR A 197 -10.44 -14.24 -31.73
N MET A 198 -9.41 -13.48 -31.35
CA MET A 198 -9.10 -13.19 -29.95
C MET A 198 -10.03 -12.11 -29.39
N TYR A 199 -10.26 -12.07 -28.08
CA TYR A 199 -11.26 -11.18 -27.50
C TYR A 199 -10.95 -9.69 -27.68
N TRP A 200 -9.66 -9.33 -27.74
CA TRP A 200 -9.18 -7.97 -28.05
C TRP A 200 -9.30 -7.62 -29.54
N CYS A 201 -9.64 -8.58 -30.40
CA CYS A 201 -9.98 -8.37 -31.81
C CYS A 201 -11.49 -8.20 -32.03
N HIS A 202 -12.34 -8.37 -31.02
CA HIS A 202 -13.77 -8.09 -31.18
C HIS A 202 -14.05 -6.59 -31.25
N PRO A 203 -14.86 -6.14 -32.23
CA PRO A 203 -15.37 -4.78 -32.22
C PRO A 203 -16.25 -4.60 -30.98
N THR A 204 -15.91 -3.63 -30.12
CA THR A 204 -16.77 -3.25 -29.01
C THR A 204 -18.12 -2.78 -29.56
N LYS A 205 -19.22 -3.08 -28.85
CA LYS A 205 -20.61 -2.74 -29.27
C LYS A 205 -20.82 -1.24 -29.59
N ASN A 206 -19.88 -0.38 -29.22
CA ASN A 206 -19.91 1.07 -29.45
C ASN A 206 -19.04 1.55 -30.63
N GLY A 207 -18.60 0.66 -31.54
CA GLY A 207 -17.90 1.08 -32.76
C GLY A 207 -16.53 1.74 -32.55
N SER A 208 -15.97 1.63 -31.34
CA SER A 208 -14.60 2.05 -31.08
C SER A 208 -13.68 0.96 -31.65
N GLN A 209 -12.90 1.32 -32.67
CA GLN A 209 -11.92 0.45 -33.31
C GLN A 209 -11.01 -0.22 -32.25
N ALA A 210 -10.57 -1.44 -32.53
CA ALA A 210 -9.61 -2.15 -31.69
C ALA A 210 -8.40 -1.24 -31.39
N PRO A 211 -7.77 -1.36 -30.20
CA PRO A 211 -6.63 -0.54 -29.83
C PRO A 211 -5.57 -0.53 -30.96
N PRO A 212 -4.94 0.60 -31.30
CA PRO A 212 -3.96 0.69 -32.39
C PRO A 212 -2.85 -0.37 -32.29
N THR A 213 -2.49 -0.74 -31.05
CA THR A 213 -1.54 -1.81 -30.72
C THR A 213 -2.00 -3.18 -31.23
N ALA A 214 -3.29 -3.49 -31.15
CA ALA A 214 -3.86 -4.76 -31.62
C ALA A 214 -3.88 -4.84 -33.16
N VAL A 215 -4.16 -3.73 -33.84
CA VAL A 215 -4.10 -3.65 -35.31
C VAL A 215 -2.65 -3.81 -35.80
N ALA A 216 -1.69 -3.17 -35.14
CA ALA A 216 -0.27 -3.30 -35.47
C ALA A 216 0.25 -4.73 -35.30
N ILE A 217 -0.12 -5.42 -34.21
CA ILE A 217 0.29 -6.82 -33.96
C ILE A 217 -0.30 -7.78 -35.01
N SER A 218 -1.56 -7.58 -35.43
CA SER A 218 -2.18 -8.42 -36.48
C SER A 218 -1.50 -8.31 -37.85
N GLN A 219 -0.84 -7.19 -38.13
CA GLN A 219 -0.19 -6.92 -39.43
C GLN A 219 1.27 -7.36 -39.46
N HIS A 220 1.90 -7.53 -38.30
CA HIS A 220 3.28 -7.98 -38.21
C HIS A 220 3.37 -9.51 -38.39
N LYS A 221 3.84 -9.97 -39.55
CA LYS A 221 4.32 -11.35 -39.72
C LYS A 221 5.42 -11.60 -38.69
N ASN A 222 5.17 -12.55 -37.78
CA ASN A 222 6.09 -12.88 -36.70
C ASN A 222 7.48 -13.25 -37.28
N PRO A 223 8.52 -12.41 -37.08
CA PRO A 223 9.83 -12.60 -37.73
C PRO A 223 10.56 -13.84 -37.20
N PHE A 224 10.10 -14.39 -36.08
CA PHE A 224 10.67 -15.58 -35.44
C PHE A 224 9.88 -16.87 -35.71
N ALA A 225 8.81 -16.83 -36.51
CA ALA A 225 8.02 -18.03 -36.85
C ALA A 225 8.89 -19.17 -37.42
N LYS A 226 9.94 -18.81 -38.17
CA LYS A 226 10.89 -19.76 -38.73
C LYS A 226 11.81 -20.40 -37.67
N VAL A 227 12.10 -19.68 -36.59
CA VAL A 227 12.89 -20.16 -35.45
C VAL A 227 12.03 -21.04 -34.54
N LEU A 228 10.77 -20.66 -34.32
CA LEU A 228 9.80 -21.47 -33.55
C LEU A 228 9.60 -22.86 -34.17
N ASN A 229 9.45 -22.92 -35.50
CA ASN A 229 9.30 -24.18 -36.24
C ASN A 229 10.59 -25.02 -36.31
N MET A 230 11.75 -24.45 -36.00
CA MET A 230 13.01 -25.21 -35.87
C MET A 230 13.16 -25.87 -34.50
N VAL A 231 12.64 -25.25 -33.44
CA VAL A 231 12.72 -25.78 -32.07
C VAL A 231 11.63 -26.83 -31.81
N HIS A 232 10.45 -26.67 -32.43
CA HIS A 232 9.36 -27.64 -32.36
C HIS A 232 8.90 -28.03 -33.78
N PRO A 233 9.47 -29.08 -34.38
CA PRO A 233 8.90 -29.65 -35.60
C PRO A 233 7.51 -30.21 -35.27
N THR A 234 6.49 -29.68 -35.93
CA THR A 234 5.10 -30.12 -35.75
C THR A 234 4.95 -31.56 -36.26
N THR A 235 4.98 -32.54 -35.37
CA THR A 235 4.39 -33.87 -35.65
C THR A 235 2.87 -33.74 -35.60
N PRO A 236 2.15 -34.17 -36.65
CA PRO A 236 0.70 -34.19 -36.62
C PRO A 236 0.26 -35.48 -35.94
N GLU A 237 -0.12 -35.47 -34.66
CA GLU A 237 -0.99 -36.54 -34.18
C GLU A 237 -1.80 -36.25 -32.91
N SER A 238 -3.11 -36.48 -33.11
CA SER A 238 -4.13 -36.95 -32.18
C SER A 238 -4.66 -36.01 -31.10
N SER A 239 -5.99 -35.93 -31.10
CA SER A 239 -6.93 -35.15 -30.30
C SER A 239 -6.59 -35.03 -28.81
N PRO A 240 -6.92 -33.90 -28.15
CA PRO A 240 -6.68 -33.76 -26.71
C PRO A 240 -7.59 -34.69 -25.89
N PRO A 241 -7.08 -35.34 -24.83
CA PRO A 241 -7.92 -36.10 -23.92
C PRO A 241 -8.85 -35.15 -23.14
N SER A 242 -10.16 -35.45 -23.15
CA SER A 242 -11.14 -34.69 -22.39
C SER A 242 -10.96 -34.95 -20.89
N TYR A 243 -10.54 -33.93 -20.14
CA TYR A 243 -10.67 -33.93 -18.68
C TYR A 243 -11.85 -33.05 -18.29
N ARG A 244 -13.05 -33.65 -18.36
CA ARG A 244 -14.23 -33.14 -17.64
C ARG A 244 -14.09 -33.64 -16.20
N LEU A 245 -13.75 -32.74 -15.28
CA LEU A 245 -13.72 -33.01 -13.85
C LEU A 245 -15.16 -33.26 -13.36
N ASP A 246 -15.46 -34.49 -12.97
CA ASP A 246 -16.68 -34.83 -12.24
C ASP A 246 -16.66 -34.17 -10.86
N VAL A 247 -17.68 -33.34 -10.61
CA VAL A 247 -17.93 -32.73 -9.30
C VAL A 247 -18.59 -33.77 -8.39
N PRO A 248 -18.04 -34.13 -7.22
CA PRO A 248 -18.74 -34.98 -6.28
C PRO A 248 -19.85 -34.19 -5.60
N LYS A 249 -21.08 -34.70 -5.66
CA LYS A 249 -22.16 -34.27 -4.76
C LYS A 249 -21.97 -34.97 -3.41
N GLN A 250 -21.75 -34.18 -2.36
CA GLN A 250 -22.46 -34.26 -1.08
C GLN A 250 -22.16 -33.00 -0.25
#